data_AF-A0A1H9XYP7-F1
#
_entry.id   AF-A0A1H9XYP7-F1
#
_cell.length_a   1.000
_cell.length_b   1.000
_cell.length_c   1.000
_cell.angle_alpha   90.00
_cell.angle_beta   90.00
_cell.angle_gamma   90.00
#
_symmetry.space_group_name_H-M   'P 1'
#
loop_
_entity.id
_entity.type
_entity.pdbx_description
1 polymer ?
#
loop_
_entity_poly.entity_id
_entity_poly.type
_entity_poly.pdbx_seq_one_letter_code
_entity_poly.pdbx_strand_id
1 'polypeptide(L)'
;MPIDLTTTDDTQLGVINGFESQFNWLSNFHPSPLTWDGHTFATAEAAFAAGKTLDPALRAQIAAEESPLKAKQLGRRLALRPQWDERYRHNVMGEVLAAKFAEPGLHAKLTATGDRLLIERNDWHDDFWGDCSCPRHRTKLGRNMLGLALMQLRSRLAGTAEDHWPRVALTGHRDIPSQCLEWTLSELARVTVKLRDGHGTRIAISGGARGSDLWWADTAADAGLAVWLYQPFPQQPDRWPAQWQQHHQRVRDRADRVAVLGSVYRTSLLFDRNDWMIRDSNALVAVVDPQHRGGGTHAAVTSALYNTPVIRIDIRVRDTRIIMPR
;
A
#
# COMPACT_ATOMS: atom_id res chain seq x y z
N MET A 1 -9.97 12.10 -16.97
CA MET A 1 -8.56 12.45 -17.25
C MET A 1 -7.68 11.47 -16.50
N PRO A 2 -6.51 11.10 -17.05
CA PRO A 2 -5.61 10.15 -16.41
C PRO A 2 -5.11 10.72 -15.08
N ILE A 3 -4.84 9.81 -14.13
CA ILE A 3 -4.27 10.10 -12.83
C ILE A 3 -2.89 10.71 -13.08
N ASP A 4 -2.69 11.97 -12.68
CA ASP A 4 -1.39 12.62 -12.75
C ASP A 4 -0.52 12.06 -11.62
N LEU A 5 0.39 11.15 -11.98
CA LEU A 5 1.38 10.53 -11.08
C LEU A 5 2.79 11.02 -11.45
N THR A 6 2.94 12.26 -11.88
CA THR A 6 4.25 12.85 -12.21
C THR A 6 4.98 13.27 -10.93
N THR A 7 5.61 12.31 -10.26
CA THR A 7 6.74 12.58 -9.37
C THR A 7 7.73 11.43 -9.51
N THR A 8 8.69 11.60 -10.42
CA THR A 8 9.97 10.89 -10.39
C THR A 8 10.76 11.44 -9.22
N ASP A 9 10.44 11.00 -8.00
CA ASP A 9 11.26 11.32 -6.84
C ASP A 9 12.29 10.20 -6.65
N ASP A 10 13.54 10.52 -6.95
CA ASP A 10 14.71 9.62 -6.92
C ASP A 10 15.25 9.43 -5.49
N THR A 11 14.42 9.71 -4.49
CA THR A 11 14.73 9.48 -3.08
C THR A 11 14.43 8.03 -2.72
N GLN A 12 15.14 7.47 -1.72
CA GLN A 12 14.86 6.14 -1.14
C GLN A 12 13.46 6.04 -0.48
N LEU A 13 12.67 7.11 -0.54
CA LEU A 13 11.32 7.27 -0.01
C LEU A 13 10.25 7.37 -1.13
N GLY A 14 10.67 7.41 -2.39
CA GLY A 14 9.78 7.54 -3.55
C GLY A 14 8.93 6.31 -3.86
N VAL A 15 8.31 6.34 -5.04
CA VAL A 15 7.44 5.27 -5.54
C VAL A 15 8.07 4.66 -6.79
N ILE A 16 8.22 3.34 -6.80
CA ILE A 16 8.45 2.60 -8.04
C ILE A 16 7.07 2.22 -8.58
N ASN A 17 6.60 3.00 -9.57
CA ASN A 17 5.24 2.91 -10.10
C ASN A 17 5.22 2.24 -11.48
N GLY A 18 5.23 0.90 -11.48
CA GLY A 18 5.32 0.05 -12.67
C GLY A 18 6.63 -0.72 -12.71
N PHE A 19 6.57 -2.01 -13.08
CA PHE A 19 7.73 -2.88 -13.18
C PHE A 19 8.20 -3.01 -14.63
N GLU A 20 8.58 -1.87 -15.19
CA GLU A 20 9.05 -1.73 -16.56
C GLU A 20 10.44 -1.08 -16.59
N SER A 21 11.06 -1.05 -17.78
CA SER A 21 12.36 -0.41 -18.00
C SER A 21 13.42 -0.88 -16.96
N GLN A 22 14.03 0.05 -16.21
CA GLN A 22 15.05 -0.26 -15.19
C GLN A 22 14.53 -1.10 -14.00
N PHE A 23 13.22 -1.19 -13.82
CA PHE A 23 12.56 -1.97 -12.76
C PHE A 23 11.90 -3.25 -13.28
N ASN A 24 12.13 -3.62 -14.54
CA ASN A 24 11.52 -4.80 -15.16
C ASN A 24 11.76 -6.10 -14.38
N TRP A 25 12.88 -6.19 -13.67
CA TRP A 25 13.28 -7.33 -12.85
C TRP A 25 12.35 -7.57 -11.64
N LEU A 26 11.52 -6.60 -11.25
CA LEU A 26 10.45 -6.81 -10.26
C LEU A 26 9.28 -7.62 -10.85
N SER A 27 9.03 -7.53 -12.15
CA SER A 27 7.91 -8.22 -12.82
C SER A 27 8.07 -9.74 -12.81
N ASN A 28 6.95 -10.47 -12.68
CA ASN A 28 6.94 -11.92 -12.82
C ASN A 28 7.24 -12.41 -14.24
N PHE A 29 7.13 -11.51 -15.23
CA PHE A 29 7.43 -11.79 -16.63
C PHE A 29 8.91 -11.63 -16.97
N HIS A 30 9.72 -11.11 -16.05
CA HIS A 30 11.16 -10.98 -16.26
C HIS A 30 11.81 -12.37 -16.40
N PRO A 31 12.64 -12.60 -17.43
CA PRO A 31 13.44 -13.82 -17.56
C PRO A 31 14.45 -13.93 -16.41
N SER A 32 14.12 -14.74 -15.41
CA SER A 32 14.94 -15.01 -14.24
C SER A 32 14.71 -16.46 -13.83
N PRO A 33 15.52 -17.40 -14.35
CA PRO A 33 15.37 -18.81 -14.04
C PRO A 33 15.36 -19.05 -12.52
N LEU A 34 14.38 -19.83 -12.06
CA LEU A 34 14.24 -20.16 -10.64
C LEU A 34 13.84 -21.63 -10.45
N THR A 35 14.22 -22.21 -9.32
CA THR A 35 13.79 -23.56 -8.92
C THR A 35 12.72 -23.45 -7.85
N TRP A 36 11.54 -24.02 -8.12
CA TRP A 36 10.42 -24.08 -7.18
C TRP A 36 9.68 -25.41 -7.33
N ASP A 37 9.30 -26.03 -6.21
CA ASP A 37 8.57 -27.32 -6.17
C ASP A 37 9.20 -28.41 -7.08
N GLY A 38 10.53 -28.53 -7.01
CA GLY A 38 11.32 -29.53 -7.74
C GLY A 38 11.52 -29.27 -9.24
N HIS A 39 11.02 -28.15 -9.78
CA HIS A 39 11.12 -27.81 -11.20
C HIS A 39 11.87 -26.50 -11.40
N THR A 40 12.57 -26.36 -12.53
CA THR A 40 13.18 -25.10 -12.95
C THR A 40 12.29 -24.42 -13.98
N PHE A 41 11.96 -23.15 -13.73
CA PHE A 41 11.10 -22.34 -14.60
C PHE A 41 11.87 -21.14 -15.14
N ALA A 42 11.64 -20.76 -16.39
CA ALA A 42 12.28 -19.59 -17.00
C ALA A 42 11.86 -18.25 -16.35
N THR A 43 10.66 -18.19 -15.75
CA THR A 43 10.08 -16.99 -15.15
C THR A 43 9.23 -17.33 -13.93
N ALA A 44 9.03 -16.34 -13.04
CA ALA A 44 8.12 -16.47 -11.91
C ALA A 44 6.66 -16.65 -12.35
N GLU A 45 6.25 -16.07 -13.49
CA GLU A 45 4.91 -16.33 -14.06
C GLU A 45 4.71 -17.82 -14.38
N ALA A 46 5.72 -18.49 -14.95
CA ALA A 46 5.65 -19.92 -15.25
C ALA A 46 5.54 -20.76 -13.97
N ALA A 47 6.36 -20.49 -12.96
CA ALA A 47 6.27 -21.17 -11.67
C ALA A 47 4.89 -20.96 -11.00
N PHE A 48 4.38 -19.73 -11.00
CA PHE A 48 3.05 -19.42 -10.45
C PHE A 48 1.92 -20.10 -11.24
N ALA A 49 2.04 -20.19 -12.58
CA ALA A 49 1.10 -20.93 -13.42
C ALA A 49 1.10 -22.43 -13.09
N ALA A 50 2.28 -23.02 -12.85
CA ALA A 50 2.42 -24.42 -12.48
C ALA A 50 1.82 -24.72 -11.09
N GLY A 51 1.87 -23.76 -10.16
CA GLY A 51 1.26 -23.92 -8.83
C GLY A 51 -0.25 -24.15 -8.85
N LYS A 52 -0.93 -23.75 -9.93
CA LYS A 52 -2.39 -23.91 -10.11
C LYS A 52 -2.84 -25.36 -10.24
N THR A 53 -1.93 -26.29 -10.56
CA THR A 53 -2.24 -27.71 -10.72
C THR A 53 -1.35 -28.56 -9.81
N LEU A 54 -1.82 -29.77 -9.52
CA LEU A 54 -1.05 -30.83 -8.84
C LEU A 54 -0.55 -31.90 -9.82
N ASP A 55 -0.99 -31.86 -11.07
CA ASP A 55 -0.60 -32.82 -12.11
C ASP A 55 0.89 -32.62 -12.50
N PRO A 56 1.76 -33.61 -12.28
CA PRO A 56 3.18 -33.51 -12.59
C PRO A 56 3.46 -33.31 -14.09
N ALA A 57 2.65 -33.89 -14.98
CA ALA A 57 2.85 -33.76 -16.42
C ALA A 57 2.57 -32.34 -16.89
N LEU A 58 1.49 -31.72 -16.39
CA LEU A 58 1.15 -30.33 -16.69
C LEU A 58 2.17 -29.35 -16.09
N ARG A 59 2.73 -29.65 -14.91
CA ARG A 59 3.82 -28.85 -14.32
C ARG A 59 5.10 -28.93 -15.16
N ALA A 60 5.49 -30.12 -15.59
CA ALA A 60 6.64 -30.31 -16.47
C ALA A 60 6.46 -29.59 -17.81
N GLN A 61 5.25 -29.63 -18.38
CA GLN A 61 4.92 -28.88 -19.59
C GLN A 61 5.10 -27.37 -19.39
N ILE A 62 4.60 -26.81 -18.28
CA ILE A 62 4.76 -25.38 -17.99
C ILE A 62 6.22 -25.01 -17.70
N ALA A 63 6.97 -25.89 -17.03
CA ALA A 63 8.40 -25.70 -16.76
C ALA A 63 9.24 -25.63 -18.04
N ALA A 64 8.85 -26.36 -19.07
CA ALA A 64 9.51 -26.34 -20.38
C ALA A 64 9.20 -25.09 -21.23
N GLU A 65 8.23 -24.25 -20.84
CA GLU A 65 7.89 -23.04 -21.59
C GLU A 65 8.78 -21.86 -21.22
N GLU A 66 9.59 -21.39 -22.18
CA GLU A 66 10.43 -20.21 -22.02
C GLU A 66 9.64 -18.89 -22.06
N SER A 67 8.46 -18.90 -22.71
CA SER A 67 7.64 -17.72 -22.86
C SER A 67 6.69 -17.55 -21.67
N PRO A 68 6.81 -16.47 -20.86
CA PRO A 68 5.89 -16.22 -19.75
C PRO A 68 4.43 -16.06 -20.23
N LEU A 69 4.23 -15.54 -21.44
CA LEU A 69 2.91 -15.42 -22.03
C LEU A 69 2.28 -16.78 -22.31
N LYS A 70 3.04 -17.72 -22.90
CA LYS A 70 2.55 -19.09 -23.14
C LYS A 70 2.29 -19.82 -21.83
N ALA A 71 3.19 -19.72 -20.85
CA ALA A 71 3.00 -20.30 -19.53
C ALA A 71 1.73 -19.77 -18.84
N LYS A 72 1.48 -18.45 -18.89
CA LYS A 72 0.24 -17.83 -18.39
C LYS A 72 -0.99 -18.36 -19.11
N GLN A 73 -0.94 -18.52 -20.43
CA GLN A 73 -2.04 -19.05 -21.24
C GLN A 73 -2.35 -20.51 -20.88
N LEU A 74 -1.33 -21.37 -20.73
CA LEU A 74 -1.48 -22.73 -20.24
C LEU A 74 -2.13 -22.73 -18.86
N GLY A 75 -1.59 -21.94 -17.93
CA GLY A 75 -2.10 -21.80 -16.57
C GLY A 75 -3.53 -21.26 -16.46
N ARG A 76 -4.07 -20.60 -17.49
CA ARG A 76 -5.48 -20.16 -17.54
C ARG A 76 -6.44 -21.28 -17.95
N ARG A 77 -5.94 -22.32 -18.62
CA ARG A 77 -6.73 -23.46 -19.13
C ARG A 77 -6.78 -24.64 -18.15
N LEU A 78 -5.95 -24.63 -17.11
CA LEU A 78 -5.88 -25.70 -16.13
C LEU A 78 -7.16 -25.78 -15.28
N ALA A 79 -7.54 -27.01 -14.94
CA ALA A 79 -8.36 -27.23 -13.76
C ALA A 79 -7.55 -26.81 -12.52
N LEU A 80 -8.10 -25.89 -11.75
CA LEU A 80 -7.45 -25.43 -10.54
C LEU A 80 -7.42 -26.54 -9.50
N ARG A 81 -6.28 -26.70 -8.83
CA ARG A 81 -6.15 -27.58 -7.68
C ARG A 81 -7.15 -27.22 -6.58
N PRO A 82 -7.52 -28.16 -5.70
CA PRO A 82 -8.33 -27.86 -4.53
C PRO A 82 -7.74 -26.70 -3.72
N GLN A 83 -8.62 -25.86 -3.16
CA GLN A 83 -8.23 -24.74 -2.29
C GLN A 83 -7.38 -23.66 -2.96
N TRP A 84 -7.47 -23.48 -4.29
CA TRP A 84 -6.84 -22.36 -5.00
C TRP A 84 -7.57 -21.01 -4.78
N ASP A 85 -7.83 -20.70 -3.52
CA ASP A 85 -8.41 -19.45 -3.06
C ASP A 85 -7.37 -18.33 -3.01
N GLU A 86 -7.79 -17.15 -2.56
CA GLU A 86 -6.92 -15.99 -2.47
C GLU A 86 -5.70 -16.22 -1.57
N ARG A 87 -5.91 -16.83 -0.39
CA ARG A 87 -4.83 -17.07 0.58
C ARG A 87 -3.80 -18.02 0.01
N TYR A 88 -4.24 -19.10 -0.63
CA TYR A 88 -3.33 -20.08 -1.20
C TYR A 88 -2.54 -19.50 -2.37
N ARG A 89 -3.19 -18.71 -3.23
CA ARG A 89 -2.52 -17.99 -4.34
C ARG A 89 -1.47 -17.01 -3.83
N HIS A 90 -1.74 -16.34 -2.72
CA HIS A 90 -0.79 -15.50 -2.02
C HIS A 90 0.44 -16.26 -1.56
N ASN A 91 0.25 -17.41 -0.91
CA ASN A 91 1.34 -18.25 -0.43
C ASN A 91 2.23 -18.72 -1.58
N VAL A 92 1.64 -19.25 -2.65
CA VAL A 92 2.41 -19.71 -3.82
C VAL A 92 3.19 -18.56 -4.44
N MET A 93 2.60 -17.36 -4.58
CA MET A 93 3.35 -16.21 -5.08
C MET A 93 4.52 -15.86 -4.15
N GLY A 94 4.32 -15.88 -2.82
CA GLY A 94 5.38 -15.61 -1.85
C GLY A 94 6.56 -16.60 -1.96
N GLU A 95 6.28 -17.89 -2.14
CA GLU A 95 7.29 -18.92 -2.35
C GLU A 95 8.03 -18.75 -3.68
N VAL A 96 7.30 -18.48 -4.77
CA VAL A 96 7.87 -18.26 -6.09
C VAL A 96 8.76 -17.02 -6.11
N LEU A 97 8.33 -15.93 -5.47
CA LEU A 97 9.16 -14.72 -5.34
C LEU A 97 10.39 -15.00 -4.48
N ALA A 98 10.27 -15.75 -3.38
CA ALA A 98 11.42 -16.13 -2.57
C ALA A 98 12.45 -16.94 -3.38
N ALA A 99 11.99 -17.87 -4.22
CA ALA A 99 12.86 -18.63 -5.13
C ALA A 99 13.51 -17.74 -6.19
N LYS A 100 12.75 -16.81 -6.82
CA LYS A 100 13.28 -15.85 -7.80
C LYS A 100 14.37 -14.96 -7.21
N PHE A 101 14.14 -14.40 -6.02
CA PHE A 101 15.05 -13.47 -5.35
C PHE A 101 16.08 -14.18 -4.45
N ALA A 102 16.19 -15.51 -4.53
CA ALA A 102 17.32 -16.23 -3.98
C ALA A 102 18.60 -16.03 -4.81
N GLU A 103 18.46 -15.61 -6.08
CA GLU A 103 19.58 -15.19 -6.92
C GLU A 103 20.24 -13.93 -6.33
N PRO A 104 21.57 -13.94 -6.04
CA PRO A 104 22.25 -12.86 -5.33
C PRO A 104 22.10 -11.46 -5.96
N GLY A 105 22.13 -11.36 -7.29
CA GLY A 105 21.98 -10.09 -8.01
C GLY A 105 20.59 -9.47 -7.84
N LEU A 106 19.54 -10.27 -8.00
CA LEU A 106 18.16 -9.86 -7.78
C LEU A 106 17.87 -9.57 -6.31
N HIS A 107 18.41 -10.38 -5.40
CA HIS A 107 18.35 -10.12 -3.96
C HIS A 107 18.87 -8.70 -3.66
N ALA A 108 20.09 -8.40 -4.08
CA ALA A 108 20.73 -7.11 -3.84
C ALA A 108 19.93 -5.95 -4.46
N LYS A 109 19.38 -6.14 -5.66
CA LYS A 109 18.50 -5.14 -6.30
C LYS A 109 17.23 -4.90 -5.50
N LEU A 110 16.58 -5.96 -5.00
CA LEU A 110 15.33 -5.84 -4.23
C LEU A 110 15.58 -5.13 -2.89
N THR A 111 16.61 -5.51 -2.15
CA THR A 111 16.97 -4.85 -0.88
C THR A 111 17.39 -3.40 -1.11
N ALA A 112 18.10 -3.10 -2.20
CA ALA A 112 18.46 -1.73 -2.62
C ALA A 112 17.25 -0.86 -3.02
N THR A 113 16.04 -1.42 -3.16
CA THR A 113 14.85 -0.56 -3.27
C THR A 113 14.57 0.24 -2.01
N GLY A 114 15.18 -0.12 -0.88
CA GLY A 114 15.06 0.59 0.39
C GLY A 114 13.61 0.60 0.86
N ASP A 115 13.15 1.73 1.37
CA ASP A 115 11.76 1.86 1.85
C ASP A 115 10.78 2.29 0.76
N ARG A 116 11.17 2.34 -0.53
CA ARG A 116 10.27 2.77 -1.61
C ARG A 116 8.99 1.95 -1.67
N LEU A 117 7.88 2.61 -2.00
CA LEU A 117 6.61 1.95 -2.28
C LEU A 117 6.70 1.28 -3.66
N LEU A 118 6.44 -0.02 -3.72
CA LEU A 118 6.43 -0.78 -4.98
C LEU A 118 4.99 -0.96 -5.46
N ILE A 119 4.65 -0.39 -6.62
CA ILE A 119 3.34 -0.53 -7.25
C ILE A 119 3.51 -1.22 -8.60
N GLU A 120 2.90 -2.38 -8.77
CA GLU A 120 2.78 -3.04 -10.07
C GLU A 120 1.68 -2.35 -10.89
N ARG A 121 2.02 -1.20 -11.48
CA ARG A 121 1.10 -0.48 -12.36
C ARG A 121 0.94 -1.25 -13.67
N ASN A 122 -0.30 -1.44 -14.11
CA ASN A 122 -0.58 -2.11 -15.38
C ASN A 122 -1.83 -1.57 -16.09
N ASP A 123 -2.01 -1.94 -17.36
CA ASP A 123 -3.22 -1.62 -18.14
C ASP A 123 -3.91 -2.86 -18.76
N TRP A 124 -3.42 -4.08 -18.49
CA TRP A 124 -3.93 -5.34 -19.04
C TRP A 124 -4.99 -6.04 -18.16
N HIS A 125 -5.76 -5.26 -17.41
CA HIS A 125 -6.91 -5.71 -16.61
C HIS A 125 -6.59 -6.61 -15.40
N ASP A 126 -5.37 -6.58 -14.86
CA ASP A 126 -5.04 -7.30 -13.62
C ASP A 126 -5.06 -6.35 -12.41
N ASP A 127 -6.23 -6.26 -11.78
CA ASP A 127 -6.48 -5.40 -10.62
C ASP A 127 -6.19 -6.10 -9.27
N PHE A 128 -5.82 -7.38 -9.32
CA PHE A 128 -5.50 -8.17 -8.13
C PHE A 128 -4.01 -8.11 -7.83
N TRP A 129 -3.17 -8.56 -8.77
CA TRP A 129 -1.72 -8.53 -8.56
C TRP A 129 -1.15 -7.14 -8.73
N GLY A 130 -1.74 -6.33 -9.61
CA GLY A 130 -1.32 -4.96 -9.85
C GLY A 130 -2.36 -3.90 -9.50
N ASP A 131 -2.03 -2.67 -9.86
CA ASP A 131 -2.85 -1.48 -9.80
C ASP A 131 -3.25 -1.08 -11.22
N CYS A 132 -4.43 -1.53 -11.66
CA CYS A 132 -4.78 -1.45 -13.07
C CYS A 132 -5.36 -0.08 -13.46
N SER A 133 -4.79 0.55 -14.49
CA SER A 133 -5.20 1.86 -14.99
C SER A 133 -6.04 1.84 -16.26
N CYS A 134 -6.46 0.66 -16.72
CA CYS A 134 -7.24 0.53 -17.94
C CYS A 134 -8.59 1.27 -17.84
N PRO A 135 -9.29 1.54 -18.96
CA PRO A 135 -10.57 2.26 -18.93
C PRO A 135 -11.63 1.67 -17.99
N ARG A 136 -11.57 0.35 -17.73
CA ARG A 136 -12.47 -0.37 -16.82
C ARG A 136 -12.11 -0.17 -15.34
N HIS A 137 -10.83 -0.03 -15.02
CA HIS A 137 -10.34 0.03 -13.64
C HIS A 137 -9.88 1.43 -13.21
N ARG A 138 -9.78 2.41 -14.13
CA ARG A 138 -9.31 3.78 -13.83
C ARG A 138 -10.02 4.51 -12.68
N THR A 139 -11.18 4.05 -12.23
CA THR A 139 -11.95 4.63 -11.12
C THR A 139 -11.84 3.83 -9.82
N LYS A 140 -11.04 2.76 -9.79
CA LYS A 140 -10.85 1.87 -8.65
C LYS A 140 -9.36 1.65 -8.45
N LEU A 141 -8.95 1.45 -7.20
CA LEU A 141 -7.62 0.98 -6.91
C LEU A 141 -7.45 -0.50 -7.20
N GLY A 142 -6.36 -0.86 -7.86
CA GLY A 142 -5.93 -2.24 -7.83
C GLY A 142 -5.20 -2.58 -6.55
N ARG A 143 -5.34 -3.84 -6.15
CA ARG A 143 -4.89 -4.32 -4.84
C ARG A 143 -3.38 -4.35 -4.70
N ASN A 144 -2.65 -4.32 -5.83
CA ASN A 144 -1.19 -4.30 -5.85
C ASN A 144 -0.56 -5.44 -5.02
N MET A 145 -1.19 -6.63 -5.03
CA MET A 145 -0.74 -7.74 -4.19
C MET A 145 0.70 -8.18 -4.51
N LEU A 146 1.17 -7.98 -5.75
CA LEU A 146 2.55 -8.28 -6.14
C LEU A 146 3.53 -7.29 -5.49
N GLY A 147 3.24 -5.99 -5.57
CA GLY A 147 4.05 -4.97 -4.92
C GLY A 147 4.13 -5.18 -3.40
N LEU A 148 3.00 -5.49 -2.77
CA LEU A 148 2.94 -5.85 -1.34
C LEU A 148 3.79 -7.09 -1.01
N ALA A 149 3.67 -8.16 -1.79
CA ALA A 149 4.46 -9.38 -1.58
C ALA A 149 5.97 -9.15 -1.75
N LEU A 150 6.37 -8.32 -2.72
CA LEU A 150 7.77 -7.93 -2.93
C LEU A 150 8.30 -7.10 -1.77
N MET A 151 7.54 -6.14 -1.24
CA MET A 151 7.95 -5.35 -0.08
C MET A 151 8.05 -6.21 1.19
N GLN A 152 7.15 -7.18 1.38
CA GLN A 152 7.25 -8.16 2.47
C GLN A 152 8.50 -9.04 2.34
N LEU A 153 8.78 -9.55 1.14
CA LEU A 153 10.00 -10.32 0.87
C LEU A 153 11.26 -9.47 1.11
N ARG A 154 11.28 -8.22 0.63
CA ARG A 154 12.36 -7.27 0.86
C ARG A 154 12.66 -7.09 2.34
N SER A 155 11.64 -6.84 3.17
CA SER A 155 11.82 -6.67 4.61
C SER A 155 12.43 -7.91 5.27
N ARG A 156 11.99 -9.12 4.85
CA ARG A 156 12.58 -10.38 5.34
C ARG A 156 14.05 -10.54 4.92
N LEU A 157 14.36 -10.28 3.65
CA LEU A 157 15.72 -10.42 3.12
C LEU A 157 16.68 -9.40 3.73
N ALA A 158 16.22 -8.18 3.98
CA ALA A 158 17.01 -7.12 4.60
C ALA A 158 17.15 -7.24 6.12
N GLY A 159 16.46 -8.21 6.76
CA GLY A 159 16.43 -8.32 8.22
C GLY A 159 15.80 -7.11 8.92
N THR A 160 14.84 -6.46 8.25
CA THR A 160 14.15 -5.29 8.80
C THR A 160 13.32 -5.66 10.02
N ALA A 161 13.36 -4.83 11.07
CA ALA A 161 12.54 -5.04 12.27
C ALA A 161 11.04 -5.02 11.95
N GLU A 162 10.25 -5.84 12.64
CA GLU A 162 8.79 -5.96 12.42
C GLU A 162 8.03 -4.65 12.70
N ASP A 163 8.60 -3.80 13.55
CA ASP A 163 8.06 -2.50 13.94
C ASP A 163 8.67 -1.32 13.15
N HIS A 164 9.41 -1.59 12.08
CA HIS A 164 9.84 -0.57 11.12
C HIS A 164 8.68 -0.20 10.18
N TRP A 165 8.12 1.00 10.37
CA TRP A 165 6.96 1.51 9.65
C TRP A 165 7.31 2.78 8.89
N PRO A 166 7.98 2.68 7.71
CA PRO A 166 8.47 3.83 6.97
C PRO A 166 7.35 4.75 6.47
N ARG A 167 6.15 4.21 6.21
CA ARG A 167 4.93 4.96 5.87
C ARG A 167 3.84 4.71 6.90
N VAL A 168 3.28 5.78 7.46
CA VAL A 168 2.15 5.69 8.40
C VAL A 168 0.99 6.54 7.91
N ALA A 169 -0.17 5.93 7.74
CA ALA A 169 -1.39 6.63 7.41
C ALA A 169 -2.12 7.09 8.68
N LEU A 170 -2.96 8.11 8.56
CA LEU A 170 -3.91 8.48 9.62
C LEU A 170 -5.35 8.46 9.12
N THR A 171 -6.25 7.95 9.96
CA THR A 171 -7.69 8.17 9.84
C THR A 171 -8.25 8.69 11.16
N GLY A 172 -9.24 9.58 11.11
CA GLY A 172 -9.76 10.16 12.34
C GLY A 172 -11.01 11.02 12.19
N HIS A 173 -11.46 11.56 13.32
CA HIS A 173 -12.65 12.42 13.37
C HIS A 173 -12.35 13.83 12.85
N ARG A 174 -13.38 14.41 12.22
CA ARG A 174 -13.38 15.80 11.73
C ARG A 174 -13.72 16.82 12.82
N ASP A 175 -14.59 16.42 13.74
CA ASP A 175 -15.15 17.27 14.79
C ASP A 175 -14.75 16.68 16.14
N ILE A 176 -13.63 17.17 16.69
CA ILE A 176 -13.15 16.80 18.01
C ILE A 176 -13.77 17.73 19.05
N PRO A 177 -14.34 17.22 20.16
CA PRO A 177 -14.87 18.05 21.24
C PRO A 177 -13.81 19.02 21.78
N SER A 178 -14.18 20.26 22.08
CA SER A 178 -13.22 21.31 22.48
C SER A 178 -12.39 20.90 23.71
N GLN A 179 -12.98 20.18 24.67
CA GLN A 179 -12.30 19.65 25.86
C GLN A 179 -11.28 18.54 25.58
N CYS A 180 -11.32 17.95 24.38
CA CYS A 180 -10.41 16.90 23.92
C CYS A 180 -9.36 17.44 22.94
N LEU A 181 -9.57 18.63 22.38
CA LEU A 181 -8.79 19.14 21.25
C LEU A 181 -7.31 19.35 21.60
N GLU A 182 -7.03 20.09 22.67
CA GLU A 182 -5.65 20.38 23.09
C GLU A 182 -4.85 19.09 23.35
N TRP A 183 -5.44 18.16 24.10
CA TRP A 183 -4.82 16.86 24.36
C TRP A 183 -4.59 16.07 23.07
N THR A 184 -5.58 16.06 22.16
CA THR A 184 -5.45 15.30 20.90
C THR A 184 -4.33 15.86 20.01
N LEU A 185 -4.19 17.19 19.93
CA LEU A 185 -3.11 17.82 19.17
C LEU A 185 -1.74 17.51 19.79
N SER A 186 -1.62 17.63 21.12
CA SER A 186 -0.39 17.26 21.83
C SER A 186 -0.04 15.78 21.64
N GLU A 187 -1.04 14.90 21.66
CA GLU A 187 -0.84 13.46 21.52
C GLU A 187 -0.47 13.09 20.08
N LEU A 188 -1.08 13.71 19.07
CA LEU A 188 -0.69 13.54 17.66
C LEU A 188 0.77 13.95 17.44
N ALA A 189 1.19 15.11 17.94
CA ALA A 189 2.58 15.55 17.85
C ALA A 189 3.53 14.55 18.54
N ARG A 190 3.18 14.10 19.75
CA ARG A 190 3.96 13.11 20.49
C ARG A 190 4.07 11.77 19.75
N VAL A 191 2.97 11.27 19.19
CA VAL A 191 2.94 10.02 18.41
C VAL A 191 3.76 10.16 17.14
N THR A 192 3.67 11.29 16.44
CA THR A 192 4.47 11.57 15.24
C THR A 192 5.97 11.44 15.51
N VAL A 193 6.46 12.08 16.58
CA VAL A 193 7.87 12.01 16.97
C VAL A 193 8.27 10.58 17.34
N LYS A 194 7.44 9.85 18.10
CA LYS A 194 7.72 8.44 18.42
C LYS A 194 7.77 7.54 17.19
N LEU A 195 6.90 7.76 16.21
CA LEU A 195 6.92 7.02 14.95
C LEU A 195 8.21 7.29 14.16
N ARG A 196 8.62 8.56 14.06
CA ARG A 196 9.87 8.96 13.40
C ARG A 196 11.11 8.34 14.03
N ASP A 197 11.20 8.42 15.35
CA ASP A 197 12.42 8.09 16.10
C ASP A 197 12.48 6.62 16.51
N GLY A 198 11.33 6.01 16.79
CA GLY A 198 11.22 4.63 17.29
C GLY A 198 10.83 3.60 16.23
N HIS A 199 10.11 4.00 15.18
CA HIS A 199 9.59 3.09 14.14
C HIS A 199 10.14 3.40 12.75
N GLY A 200 11.16 4.25 12.65
CA GLY A 200 11.78 4.59 11.37
C GLY A 200 10.83 5.27 10.38
N THR A 201 9.73 5.85 10.84
CA THR A 201 8.78 6.54 9.95
C THR A 201 9.45 7.72 9.28
N ARG A 202 9.23 7.84 7.97
CA ARG A 202 9.73 8.91 7.12
C ARG A 202 8.62 9.60 6.33
N ILE A 203 7.49 8.92 6.13
CA ILE A 203 6.37 9.41 5.35
C ILE A 203 5.08 9.32 6.18
N ALA A 204 4.37 10.43 6.24
CA ALA A 204 3.02 10.54 6.78
C ALA A 204 2.00 10.59 5.63
N ILE A 205 1.06 9.65 5.62
CA ILE A 205 -0.03 9.61 4.63
C ILE A 205 -1.28 10.22 5.26
N SER A 206 -1.83 11.26 4.63
CA SER A 206 -3.05 11.95 5.04
C SER A 206 -4.05 11.96 3.90
N GLY A 207 -5.35 11.94 4.18
CA GLY A 207 -6.36 12.10 3.15
C GLY A 207 -7.03 13.47 3.08
N GLY A 208 -6.42 14.47 3.73
CA GLY A 208 -6.77 15.87 3.59
C GLY A 208 -8.16 16.26 4.10
N ALA A 209 -8.87 15.40 4.83
CA ALA A 209 -10.14 15.81 5.43
C ALA A 209 -9.92 16.82 6.56
N ARG A 210 -10.84 17.77 6.75
CA ARG A 210 -10.80 18.66 7.93
C ARG A 210 -10.66 17.88 9.24
N GLY A 211 -9.96 18.46 10.23
CA GLY A 211 -9.70 17.82 11.52
C GLY A 211 -8.44 16.96 11.50
N SER A 212 -8.57 15.71 11.98
CA SER A 212 -7.42 14.84 12.27
C SER A 212 -6.46 14.63 11.09
N ASP A 213 -6.97 14.47 9.85
CA ASP A 213 -6.11 14.31 8.67
C ASP A 213 -5.21 15.54 8.41
N LEU A 214 -5.74 16.77 8.54
CA LEU A 214 -4.93 17.99 8.34
C LEU A 214 -3.96 18.24 9.51
N TRP A 215 -4.39 17.97 10.76
CA TRP A 215 -3.48 18.08 11.91
C TRP A 215 -2.35 17.06 11.86
N TRP A 216 -2.62 15.84 11.40
CA TRP A 216 -1.59 14.83 11.16
C TRP A 216 -0.55 15.29 10.15
N ALA A 217 -1.01 15.90 9.04
CA ALA A 217 -0.11 16.44 8.03
C ALA A 217 0.78 17.57 8.58
N ASP A 218 0.21 18.48 9.39
CA ASP A 218 0.99 19.53 10.03
C ASP A 218 2.03 18.95 10.99
N THR A 219 1.62 18.08 11.93
CA THR A 219 2.54 17.52 12.93
C THR A 219 3.65 16.71 12.27
N ALA A 220 3.33 16.00 11.18
CA ALA A 220 4.31 15.27 10.37
C ALA A 220 5.33 16.19 9.71
N ALA A 221 4.87 17.24 9.03
CA ALA A 221 5.75 18.21 8.39
C ALA A 221 6.63 18.93 9.42
N ASP A 222 6.06 19.30 10.57
CA ASP A 222 6.80 19.97 11.65
C ASP A 222 7.82 19.02 12.32
N ALA A 223 7.58 17.71 12.29
CA ALA A 223 8.52 16.69 12.72
C ALA A 223 9.56 16.31 11.64
N GLY A 224 9.51 16.92 10.44
CA GLY A 224 10.43 16.64 9.33
C GLY A 224 10.14 15.35 8.57
N LEU A 225 8.90 14.85 8.64
CA LEU A 225 8.43 13.74 7.80
C LEU A 225 7.93 14.28 6.44
N ALA A 226 8.13 13.52 5.38
CA ALA A 226 7.49 13.79 4.10
C ALA A 226 5.98 13.56 4.22
N VAL A 227 5.18 14.43 3.61
CA VAL A 227 3.71 14.37 3.64
C VAL A 227 3.18 13.93 2.29
N TRP A 228 2.45 12.81 2.29
CA TRP A 228 1.71 12.33 1.13
C TRP A 228 0.22 12.56 1.31
N LEU A 229 -0.36 13.39 0.46
CA LEU A 229 -1.76 13.77 0.51
C LEU A 229 -2.59 12.99 -0.52
N TYR A 230 -3.50 12.15 -0.03
CA TYR A 230 -4.42 11.35 -0.82
C TYR A 230 -5.78 12.05 -0.87
N GLN A 231 -5.95 12.93 -1.86
CA GLN A 231 -7.16 13.73 -2.02
C GLN A 231 -8.20 12.96 -2.83
N PRO A 232 -9.44 12.76 -2.33
CA PRO A 232 -10.45 12.00 -3.05
C PRO A 232 -10.90 12.69 -4.35
N PHE A 233 -11.01 14.02 -4.36
CA PHE A 233 -11.35 14.84 -5.54
C PHE A 233 -10.94 16.30 -5.33
N PRO A 234 -10.71 17.11 -6.40
CA PRO A 234 -10.21 18.49 -6.29
C PRO A 234 -11.05 19.40 -5.38
N GLN A 235 -12.38 19.35 -5.52
CA GLN A 235 -13.35 20.20 -4.82
C GLN A 235 -13.65 19.76 -3.37
N GLN A 236 -12.82 18.89 -2.79
CA GLN A 236 -13.02 18.40 -1.42
C GLN A 236 -13.23 19.53 -0.39
N PRO A 237 -12.47 20.64 -0.43
CA PRO A 237 -12.60 21.68 0.58
C PRO A 237 -13.73 22.69 0.33
N ASP A 238 -14.34 22.74 -0.86
CA ASP A 238 -15.22 23.84 -1.31
C ASP A 238 -16.40 24.13 -0.37
N ARG A 239 -16.88 23.10 0.33
CA ARG A 239 -18.01 23.21 1.27
C ARG A 239 -17.60 23.49 2.72
N TRP A 240 -16.31 23.64 3.01
CA TRP A 240 -15.81 23.89 4.36
C TRP A 240 -15.77 25.38 4.69
N PRO A 241 -15.77 25.77 5.97
CA PRO A 241 -15.48 27.15 6.37
C PRO A 241 -14.12 27.63 5.83
N ALA A 242 -13.99 28.92 5.53
CA ALA A 242 -12.81 29.51 4.88
C ALA A 242 -11.48 29.14 5.59
N GLN A 243 -11.46 29.09 6.92
CA GLN A 243 -10.29 28.69 7.70
C GLN A 243 -9.79 27.28 7.34
N TRP A 244 -10.71 26.35 7.07
CA TRP A 244 -10.38 24.96 6.72
C TRP A 244 -9.98 24.83 5.26
N GLN A 245 -10.55 25.65 4.37
CA GLN A 245 -10.09 25.74 2.97
C GLN A 245 -8.65 26.22 2.92
N GLN A 246 -8.32 27.28 3.67
CA GLN A 246 -6.96 27.81 3.77
C GLN A 246 -6.00 26.80 4.41
N HIS A 247 -6.45 26.07 5.44
CA HIS A 247 -5.65 25.02 6.08
C HIS A 247 -5.33 23.89 5.11
N HIS A 248 -6.34 23.39 4.40
CA HIS A 248 -6.15 22.38 3.38
C HIS A 248 -5.18 22.84 2.28
N GLN A 249 -5.34 24.07 1.79
CA GLN A 249 -4.46 24.63 0.78
C GLN A 249 -3.00 24.67 1.27
N ARG A 250 -2.75 25.13 2.51
CA ARG A 250 -1.40 25.13 3.11
C ARG A 250 -0.81 23.72 3.20
N VAL A 251 -1.60 22.73 3.63
CA VAL A 251 -1.14 21.33 3.70
C VAL A 251 -0.82 20.80 2.31
N ARG A 252 -1.68 21.08 1.32
CA ARG A 252 -1.47 20.65 -0.07
C ARG A 252 -0.22 21.28 -0.67
N ASP A 253 0.04 22.55 -0.41
CA ASP A 253 1.22 23.27 -0.93
C ASP A 253 2.53 22.80 -0.26
N ARG A 254 2.46 22.30 0.97
CA ARG A 254 3.60 21.71 1.71
C ARG A 254 3.79 20.21 1.45
N ALA A 255 2.86 19.54 0.78
CA ALA A 255 2.92 18.09 0.61
C ALA A 255 3.97 17.71 -0.44
N ASP A 256 4.86 16.78 -0.09
CA ASP A 256 5.87 16.21 -0.99
C ASP A 256 5.25 15.40 -2.12
N ARG A 257 4.03 14.86 -1.90
CA ARG A 257 3.27 14.15 -2.91
C ARG A 257 1.79 14.39 -2.76
N VAL A 258 1.10 14.59 -3.87
CA VAL A 258 -0.35 14.73 -3.90
C VAL A 258 -0.96 13.76 -4.91
N ALA A 259 -1.75 12.80 -4.43
CA ALA A 259 -2.49 11.86 -5.26
C ALA A 259 -3.98 12.24 -5.25
N VAL A 260 -4.55 12.56 -6.43
CA VAL A 260 -5.97 12.86 -6.57
C VAL A 260 -6.69 11.67 -7.21
N LEU A 261 -7.68 11.10 -6.51
CA LEU A 261 -8.30 9.83 -6.90
C LEU A 261 -9.38 9.97 -7.99
N GLY A 262 -10.19 11.03 -7.91
CA GLY A 262 -11.29 11.28 -8.85
C GLY A 262 -11.36 12.73 -9.27
N SER A 263 -12.02 13.00 -10.40
CA SER A 263 -12.16 14.37 -10.92
C SER A 263 -13.37 15.13 -10.38
N VAL A 264 -14.34 14.42 -9.77
CA VAL A 264 -15.60 14.97 -9.25
C VAL A 264 -16.05 14.18 -8.01
N TYR A 265 -16.87 14.81 -7.16
CA TYR A 265 -17.41 14.17 -5.97
C TYR A 265 -18.20 12.90 -6.29
N ARG A 266 -17.82 11.81 -5.61
CA ARG A 266 -18.60 10.57 -5.48
C ARG A 266 -18.39 10.03 -4.08
N THR A 267 -19.45 9.54 -3.45
CA THR A 267 -19.36 9.00 -2.08
C THR A 267 -18.34 7.85 -1.98
N SER A 268 -18.23 7.01 -3.02
CA SER A 268 -17.25 5.91 -3.06
C SER A 268 -15.81 6.41 -2.91
N LEU A 269 -15.46 7.57 -3.48
CA LEU A 269 -14.10 8.11 -3.45
C LEU A 269 -13.61 8.41 -2.03
N LEU A 270 -14.52 8.65 -1.08
CA LEU A 270 -14.14 8.84 0.32
C LEU A 270 -13.67 7.54 0.98
N PHE A 271 -14.29 6.41 0.62
CA PHE A 271 -13.90 5.09 1.09
C PHE A 271 -12.68 4.58 0.33
N ASP A 272 -12.70 4.72 -1.01
CA ASP A 272 -11.58 4.37 -1.88
C ASP A 272 -10.30 5.07 -1.38
N ARG A 273 -10.38 6.36 -1.04
CA ARG A 273 -9.26 7.10 -0.45
C ARG A 273 -8.67 6.42 0.78
N ASN A 274 -9.50 5.96 1.70
CA ASN A 274 -9.01 5.30 2.91
C ASN A 274 -8.33 3.95 2.57
N ASP A 275 -8.90 3.20 1.62
CA ASP A 275 -8.33 1.93 1.18
C ASP A 275 -6.95 2.14 0.52
N TRP A 276 -6.78 3.21 -0.28
CA TRP A 276 -5.48 3.57 -0.85
C TRP A 276 -4.46 3.90 0.24
N MET A 277 -4.86 4.71 1.23
CA MET A 277 -3.97 5.10 2.32
C MET A 277 -3.51 3.89 3.13
N ILE A 278 -4.43 2.97 3.44
CA ILE A 278 -4.11 1.74 4.19
C ILE A 278 -3.19 0.85 3.35
N ARG A 279 -3.51 0.61 2.06
CA ARG A 279 -2.70 -0.21 1.14
C ARG A 279 -1.25 0.28 1.07
N ASP A 280 -1.05 1.60 1.02
CA ASP A 280 0.28 2.19 0.81
C ASP A 280 1.05 2.40 2.14
N SER A 281 0.42 2.14 3.28
CA SER A 281 0.99 2.31 4.62
C SER A 281 1.50 1.01 5.24
N ASN A 282 2.43 1.12 6.18
CA ASN A 282 2.90 0.03 7.02
C ASN A 282 2.16 -0.03 8.36
N ALA A 283 1.64 1.10 8.84
CA ALA A 283 0.81 1.20 10.03
C ALA A 283 -0.22 2.32 9.88
N LEU A 284 -1.28 2.27 10.70
CA LEU A 284 -2.38 3.23 10.71
C LEU A 284 -2.52 3.89 12.08
N VAL A 285 -2.43 5.22 12.16
CA VAL A 285 -2.90 5.98 13.31
C VAL A 285 -4.42 6.18 13.19
N ALA A 286 -5.14 5.86 14.25
CA ALA A 286 -6.59 5.97 14.32
C ALA A 286 -7.01 6.88 15.47
N VAL A 287 -7.41 8.12 15.15
CA VAL A 287 -7.98 9.05 16.15
C VAL A 287 -9.47 8.76 16.30
N VAL A 288 -9.87 8.23 17.45
CA VAL A 288 -11.22 7.69 17.68
C VAL A 288 -11.91 8.34 18.87
N ASP A 289 -13.21 8.60 18.71
CA ASP A 289 -14.14 8.90 19.78
C ASP A 289 -15.00 7.65 20.05
N PRO A 290 -14.87 6.97 21.20
CA PRO A 290 -15.64 5.76 21.51
C PRO A 290 -17.16 5.97 21.54
N GLN A 291 -17.63 7.21 21.63
CA GLN A 291 -19.05 7.56 21.53
C GLN A 291 -19.57 7.53 20.08
N HIS A 292 -18.67 7.55 19.09
CA HIS A 292 -19.00 7.54 17.67
C HIS A 292 -18.56 6.23 17.00
N ARG A 293 -19.47 5.26 16.93
CA ARG A 293 -19.19 3.90 16.41
C ARG A 293 -19.56 3.69 14.93
N GLY A 294 -19.71 4.77 14.18
CA GLY A 294 -20.12 4.73 12.76
C GLY A 294 -19.32 5.70 11.88
N GLY A 295 -19.39 5.51 10.56
CA GLY A 295 -18.73 6.36 9.56
C GLY A 295 -17.42 5.81 9.00
N GLY A 296 -16.77 6.60 8.15
CA GLY A 296 -15.59 6.18 7.38
C GLY A 296 -14.38 5.80 8.24
N THR A 297 -14.17 6.47 9.38
CA THR A 297 -13.09 6.15 10.33
C THR A 297 -13.27 4.76 10.95
N HIS A 298 -14.49 4.42 11.38
CA HIS A 298 -14.78 3.10 11.95
C HIS A 298 -14.58 1.98 10.92
N ALA A 299 -15.03 2.19 9.69
CA ALA A 299 -14.82 1.25 8.58
C ALA A 299 -13.33 1.05 8.27
N ALA A 300 -12.55 2.14 8.18
CA ALA A 300 -11.11 2.10 7.94
C ALA A 300 -10.35 1.34 9.05
N VAL A 301 -10.66 1.63 10.32
CA VAL A 301 -10.06 0.92 11.46
C VAL A 301 -10.41 -0.56 11.43
N THR A 302 -11.68 -0.90 11.15
CA THR A 302 -12.13 -2.31 11.10
C THR A 302 -11.41 -3.08 10.01
N SER A 303 -11.23 -2.47 8.82
CA SER A 303 -10.51 -3.06 7.70
C SER A 303 -9.01 -3.23 8.00
N ALA A 304 -8.37 -2.20 8.58
CA ALA A 304 -6.94 -2.21 8.87
C ALA A 304 -6.55 -3.26 9.91
N LEU A 305 -7.39 -3.51 10.92
CA LEU A 305 -7.13 -4.48 12.00
C LEU A 305 -6.88 -5.92 11.51
N TYR A 306 -7.20 -6.25 10.25
CA TYR A 306 -6.91 -7.56 9.68
C TYR A 306 -5.46 -7.73 9.24
N ASN A 307 -4.76 -6.67 8.80
CA ASN A 307 -3.47 -6.81 8.12
C ASN A 307 -2.43 -5.73 8.48
N THR A 308 -2.82 -4.71 9.24
CA THR A 308 -1.99 -3.51 9.47
C THR A 308 -2.00 -3.16 10.96
N PRO A 309 -0.82 -2.94 11.58
CA PRO A 309 -0.73 -2.40 12.94
C PRO A 309 -1.50 -1.08 13.07
N VAL A 310 -2.31 -0.96 14.12
CA VAL A 310 -3.13 0.24 14.38
C VAL A 310 -2.68 0.92 15.68
N ILE A 311 -2.24 2.18 15.58
CA ILE A 311 -2.00 3.06 16.72
C ILE A 311 -3.31 3.79 17.04
N ARG A 312 -4.07 3.26 17.99
CA ARG A 312 -5.37 3.80 18.39
C ARG A 312 -5.18 4.93 19.42
N ILE A 313 -5.61 6.14 19.08
CA ILE A 313 -5.65 7.31 19.95
C ILE A 313 -7.11 7.54 20.36
N ASP A 314 -7.45 7.25 21.62
CA ASP A 314 -8.79 7.43 22.16
C ASP A 314 -8.90 8.80 22.85
N ILE A 315 -9.64 9.71 22.21
CA ILE A 315 -9.69 11.12 22.62
C ILE A 315 -10.48 11.36 23.91
N ARG A 316 -11.36 10.43 24.31
CA ARG A 316 -12.21 10.58 25.49
C ARG A 316 -11.50 10.06 26.73
N VAL A 317 -10.87 8.89 26.63
CA VAL A 317 -10.13 8.30 27.76
C VAL A 317 -8.67 8.76 27.81
N ARG A 318 -8.21 9.50 26.80
CA ARG A 318 -6.86 10.07 26.71
C ARG A 318 -5.77 8.99 26.75
N ASP A 319 -5.95 7.96 25.93
CA ASP A 319 -5.12 6.76 25.90
C ASP A 319 -4.69 6.44 24.47
N THR A 320 -3.44 5.99 24.33
CA THR A 320 -2.85 5.60 23.05
C THR A 320 -2.23 4.21 23.16
N ARG A 321 -2.63 3.30 22.25
CA ARG A 321 -2.14 1.91 22.24
C ARG A 321 -1.90 1.42 20.83
N ILE A 322 -0.94 0.51 20.70
CA ILE A 322 -0.69 -0.24 19.47
C ILE A 322 -1.54 -1.52 19.52
N ILE A 323 -2.27 -1.78 18.44
CA ILE A 323 -3.05 -3.00 18.23
C ILE A 323 -2.42 -3.70 17.02
N MET A 324 -1.81 -4.86 17.25
CA MET A 324 -1.26 -5.68 16.18
C MET A 324 -2.39 -6.38 15.40
N PRO A 325 -2.21 -6.64 14.09
CA PRO A 325 -3.19 -7.36 13.29
C PRO A 325 -3.43 -8.77 13.84
N ARG A 326 -4.64 -9.31 13.59
CA ARG A 326 -5.09 -10.60 14.13
C ARG A 326 -4.67 -11.81 13.31
#